data_AF-A0A9N9G6G5-F1
#
_entry.id   AF-A0A9N9G6G5-F1
#
_cell.length_a   1.000
_cell.length_b   1.000
_cell.length_c   1.000
_cell.angle_alpha   90.00
_cell.angle_beta   90.00
_cell.angle_gamma   90.00
#
_symmetry.space_group_name_H-M   'P 1'
#
loop_
_entity.id
_entity.type
_entity.pdbx_description
1 polymer ?
#
loop_
_entity_poly.entity_id
_entity_poly.type
_entity_poly.pdbx_seq_one_letter_code
_entity_poly.pdbx_strand_id
1 'polypeptide(L)'
;TKVNLKKVLQEDYKISSEDITLIPQFKPVTCPVDENASEFKLCIDDIFRRIRNMRPVVDSNEVMHCEYISIILHITGSLLKGLIITPQMKVTGEINTGCVDYTIKKILDDLFEEIICIIEGKQNQVTMGICQNLLQCRSACDVDELRYT
;
A
#
# COMPACT_ATOMS: atom_id res chain seq x y z
N THR A 1 10.59 -14.95 11.36
CA THR A 1 9.52 -15.77 11.99
C THR A 1 8.32 -15.75 11.08
N LYS A 2 7.71 -16.90 10.73
CA LYS A 2 6.49 -16.89 9.91
C LYS A 2 5.39 -16.18 10.70
N VAL A 3 4.94 -15.04 10.20
CA VAL A 3 3.80 -14.31 10.78
C VAL A 3 2.57 -15.21 10.70
N ASN A 4 1.79 -15.28 11.77
CA ASN A 4 0.59 -16.11 11.86
C ASN A 4 -0.65 -15.21 11.86
N LEU A 5 -1.50 -15.31 10.84
CA LEU A 5 -2.68 -14.46 10.70
C LEU A 5 -3.60 -14.53 11.91
N LYS A 6 -3.91 -15.73 12.40
CA LYS A 6 -4.76 -15.93 13.58
C LYS A 6 -4.21 -15.17 14.79
N LYS A 7 -2.90 -15.18 14.98
CA LYS A 7 -2.23 -14.47 16.07
C LYS A 7 -2.40 -12.95 15.91
N VAL A 8 -2.08 -12.40 14.73
CA VAL A 8 -2.23 -10.97 14.44
C VAL A 8 -3.68 -10.52 14.61
N LEU A 9 -4.64 -11.27 14.04
CA LEU A 9 -6.07 -10.97 14.15
C LEU A 9 -6.58 -11.04 15.58
N GLN A 10 -6.13 -12.03 16.36
CA GLN A 10 -6.55 -12.16 17.75
C GLN A 10 -5.95 -11.09 18.66
N GLU A 11 -4.65 -10.81 18.53
CA GLU A 11 -3.92 -9.89 19.42
C GLU A 11 -4.24 -8.43 19.09
N ASP A 12 -4.28 -8.07 17.81
CA ASP A 12 -4.40 -6.67 17.39
C ASP A 12 -5.84 -6.24 17.12
N TYR A 13 -6.68 -7.18 16.65
CA TYR A 13 -8.04 -6.90 16.19
C TYR A 13 -9.13 -7.60 17.00
N LYS A 14 -8.77 -8.45 17.98
CA LYS A 14 -9.69 -9.27 18.80
C LYS A 14 -10.61 -10.17 17.96
N ILE A 15 -10.13 -10.63 16.81
CA ILE A 15 -10.84 -11.52 15.88
C ILE A 15 -10.28 -12.94 16.05
N SER A 16 -11.09 -13.85 16.59
CA SER A 16 -10.74 -15.27 16.73
C SER A 16 -11.02 -16.05 15.45
N SER A 17 -10.34 -15.68 14.36
CA SER A 17 -10.49 -16.33 13.05
C SER A 17 -9.20 -16.22 12.23
N GLU A 18 -9.09 -17.04 11.19
CA GLU A 18 -8.11 -16.88 10.10
C GLU A 18 -8.75 -16.24 8.86
N ASP A 19 -10.03 -15.90 8.95
CA ASP A 19 -10.80 -15.31 7.87
C ASP A 19 -10.58 -13.80 7.78
N ILE A 20 -9.87 -13.38 6.72
CA ILE A 20 -9.60 -11.97 6.42
C ILE A 20 -10.86 -11.16 6.14
N THR A 21 -11.98 -11.80 5.78
CA THR A 21 -13.24 -11.10 5.49
C THR A 21 -13.87 -10.53 6.76
N LEU A 22 -13.44 -10.99 7.93
CA LEU A 22 -13.87 -10.46 9.23
C LEU A 22 -13.10 -9.21 9.66
N ILE A 23 -12.02 -8.84 8.95
CA ILE A 23 -11.31 -7.59 9.19
C ILE A 23 -12.26 -6.43 8.84
N PRO A 24 -12.53 -5.50 9.78
CA PRO A 24 -13.37 -4.35 9.51
C PRO A 24 -12.89 -3.59 8.28
N GLN A 25 -13.76 -3.50 7.27
CA GLN A 25 -13.44 -2.79 6.05
C GLN A 25 -13.49 -1.28 6.32
N PHE A 26 -12.35 -0.62 6.19
CA PHE A 26 -12.29 0.83 6.19
C PHE A 26 -13.04 1.38 4.97
N LYS A 27 -13.84 2.42 5.17
CA LYS A 27 -14.46 3.18 4.08
C LYS A 27 -13.59 4.41 3.81
N PRO A 28 -12.73 4.39 2.78
CA PRO A 28 -11.89 5.54 2.49
C PRO A 28 -12.72 6.75 2.08
N VAL A 29 -12.28 7.92 2.53
CA VAL A 29 -12.73 9.18 1.94
C VAL A 29 -12.22 9.20 0.50
N THR A 30 -13.12 9.44 -0.45
CA THR A 30 -12.77 9.51 -1.87
C THR A 30 -12.32 10.92 -2.23
N CYS A 31 -11.30 11.02 -3.08
CA CYS A 31 -10.90 12.26 -3.72
C CYS A 31 -11.52 12.29 -5.12
N PRO A 32 -12.36 13.29 -5.47
CA PRO A 32 -12.92 13.37 -6.81
C PRO A 32 -11.81 13.67 -7.83
N VAL A 33 -11.86 12.98 -8.97
CA VAL A 33 -11.00 13.21 -10.12
C VAL A 33 -11.90 13.65 -11.27
N ASP A 34 -11.49 14.68 -12.01
CA ASP A 34 -12.21 15.10 -13.21
C ASP A 34 -11.89 14.13 -14.36
N GLU A 35 -12.81 13.21 -14.62
CA GLU A 35 -12.67 12.23 -15.71
C GLU A 35 -12.76 12.85 -17.10
N ASN A 36 -13.26 14.10 -17.22
CA ASN A 36 -13.29 14.83 -18.48
C ASN A 36 -11.96 15.58 -18.74
N ALA A 37 -11.09 15.69 -17.73
CA ALA A 37 -9.79 16.29 -17.89
C ALA A 37 -8.92 15.47 -18.85
N SER A 38 -8.18 16.16 -19.70
CA SER A 38 -7.32 15.52 -20.69
C SER A 38 -6.24 14.65 -20.05
N GLU A 39 -5.76 15.06 -18.88
CA GLU A 39 -4.77 14.41 -18.04
C GLU A 39 -5.26 13.05 -17.57
N PHE A 40 -6.54 12.95 -17.20
CA PHE A 40 -7.14 11.67 -16.79
C PHE A 40 -7.09 10.67 -17.94
N LYS A 41 -7.53 11.08 -19.14
CA LYS A 41 -7.49 10.22 -20.32
C LYS A 41 -6.07 9.80 -20.69
N LEU A 42 -5.12 10.74 -20.66
CA LEU A 42 -3.70 10.46 -20.92
C LEU A 42 -3.11 9.46 -19.90
N CYS A 43 -3.48 9.59 -18.63
CA CYS A 43 -3.10 8.63 -17.58
C CYS A 43 -3.59 7.21 -17.90
N ILE A 44 -4.89 7.06 -18.21
CA ILE A 44 -5.48 5.77 -18.56
C ILE A 44 -4.82 5.17 -19.82
N ASP A 45 -4.61 5.97 -20.86
CA ASP A 45 -3.93 5.55 -22.08
C ASP A 45 -2.49 5.11 -21.82
N ASP A 46 -1.75 5.80 -20.94
CA ASP A 46 -0.37 5.42 -20.59
C ASP A 46 -0.31 4.11 -19.78
N ILE A 47 -1.25 3.91 -18.84
CA ILE A 47 -1.40 2.64 -18.11
C ILE A 47 -1.61 1.52 -19.11
N PHE A 48 -2.64 1.62 -19.98
CA PHE A 48 -2.94 0.58 -20.96
C PHE A 48 -1.77 0.30 -21.90
N ARG A 49 -1.10 1.34 -22.38
CA ARG A 49 0.06 1.21 -23.28
C ARG A 49 1.20 0.44 -22.63
N ARG A 50 1.51 0.70 -21.36
CA ARG A 50 2.61 0.03 -20.65
C ARG A 50 2.27 -1.40 -20.28
N ILE A 51 1.09 -1.63 -19.71
CA ILE A 51 0.70 -2.98 -19.27
C ILE A 51 0.46 -3.94 -20.45
N ARG A 52 0.07 -3.42 -21.63
CA ARG A 52 -0.18 -4.23 -22.83
C ARG A 52 1.03 -5.10 -23.23
N ASN A 53 2.24 -4.60 -23.00
CA ASN A 53 3.47 -5.31 -23.36
C ASN A 53 4.07 -6.10 -22.20
N MET A 54 3.42 -6.09 -21.03
CA MET A 54 3.84 -6.90 -19.89
C MET A 54 3.40 -8.34 -20.06
N ARG A 55 4.19 -9.27 -19.51
CA ARG A 55 3.77 -10.67 -19.39
C ARG A 55 2.54 -10.76 -18.47
N PRO A 56 1.74 -11.84 -18.56
CA PRO A 56 0.67 -12.08 -17.62
C PRO A 56 1.15 -11.94 -16.18
N VAL A 57 0.44 -11.12 -15.40
CA VAL A 57 0.73 -10.91 -13.99
C VAL A 57 0.34 -12.15 -13.18
N VAL A 58 -0.66 -12.90 -13.62
CA VAL A 58 -1.09 -14.16 -12.99
C VAL A 58 0.08 -15.15 -12.93
N ASP A 59 0.32 -15.71 -11.75
CA ASP A 59 1.43 -16.62 -11.44
C ASP A 59 2.84 -16.08 -11.74
N SER A 60 2.97 -14.76 -11.92
CA SER A 60 4.26 -14.11 -12.07
C SER A 60 5.01 -14.06 -10.73
N ASN A 61 6.32 -13.78 -10.79
CA ASN A 61 7.11 -13.61 -9.58
C ASN A 61 6.83 -12.24 -8.93
N GLU A 62 7.24 -12.07 -7.67
CA GLU A 62 7.02 -10.83 -6.91
C GLU A 62 7.61 -9.59 -7.63
N VAL A 63 8.69 -9.75 -8.39
CA VAL A 63 9.31 -8.64 -9.15
C VAL A 63 8.39 -8.13 -10.26
N MET A 64 7.82 -9.03 -11.07
CA MET A 64 6.87 -8.68 -12.13
C MET A 64 5.59 -8.07 -11.55
N HIS A 65 5.10 -8.62 -10.44
CA HIS A 65 3.93 -8.10 -9.75
C HIS A 65 4.18 -6.68 -9.19
N CYS A 66 5.35 -6.45 -8.60
CA CYS A 66 5.76 -5.12 -8.17
C CYS A 66 5.92 -4.15 -9.33
N GLU A 67 6.42 -4.57 -10.50
CA GLU A 67 6.52 -3.72 -11.69
C GLU A 67 5.14 -3.26 -12.19
N TYR A 68 4.17 -4.18 -12.19
CA TYR A 68 2.79 -3.87 -12.52
C TYR A 68 2.17 -2.85 -11.54
N ILE A 69 2.36 -3.07 -10.23
CA ILE A 69 1.92 -2.14 -9.19
C ILE A 69 2.57 -0.75 -9.37
N SER A 70 3.88 -0.71 -9.63
CA SER A 70 4.64 0.53 -9.86
C SER A 70 4.03 1.38 -10.96
N ILE A 71 3.67 0.77 -12.10
CA ILE A 71 3.07 1.48 -13.23
C ILE A 71 1.75 2.13 -12.82
N ILE A 72 0.88 1.37 -12.16
CA ILE A 72 -0.41 1.89 -11.72
C ILE A 72 -0.21 3.01 -10.71
N LEU A 73 0.60 2.79 -9.67
CA LEU A 73 0.82 3.76 -8.61
C LEU A 73 1.42 5.06 -9.13
N HIS A 74 2.50 5.02 -9.91
CA HIS A 74 3.16 6.25 -10.36
C HIS A 74 2.31 7.05 -11.34
N ILE A 75 1.60 6.37 -12.25
CA ILE A 75 0.76 7.07 -13.23
C ILE A 75 -0.50 7.61 -12.57
N THR A 76 -1.21 6.82 -11.76
CA THR A 76 -2.40 7.32 -11.04
C THR A 76 -2.03 8.38 -10.00
N GLY A 77 -0.90 8.21 -9.32
CA GLY A 77 -0.35 9.21 -8.40
C GLY A 77 -0.06 10.54 -9.08
N SER A 78 0.30 10.55 -10.36
CA SER A 78 0.51 11.79 -11.11
C SER A 78 -0.78 12.63 -11.31
N LEU A 79 -1.96 12.02 -11.19
CA LEU A 79 -3.23 12.73 -11.21
C LEU A 79 -3.54 13.45 -9.89
N LEU A 80 -2.91 13.02 -8.80
CA LEU A 80 -3.14 13.52 -7.45
C LEU A 80 -1.96 14.37 -6.99
N LYS A 81 -2.22 15.63 -6.67
CA LYS A 81 -1.19 16.53 -6.12
C LYS A 81 -0.92 16.22 -4.65
N GLY A 82 0.30 16.47 -4.20
CA GLY A 82 0.68 16.35 -2.80
C GLY A 82 0.88 14.91 -2.32
N LEU A 83 1.09 13.96 -3.23
CA LEU A 83 1.45 12.57 -2.88
C LEU A 83 2.91 12.29 -3.24
N ILE A 84 3.59 11.56 -2.35
CA ILE A 84 4.93 11.03 -2.57
C ILE A 84 4.85 9.51 -2.50
N ILE A 85 5.26 8.85 -3.58
CA ILE A 85 5.35 7.39 -3.64
C ILE A 85 6.81 7.01 -3.41
N THR A 86 7.10 6.32 -2.31
CA THR A 86 8.45 5.86 -1.98
C THR A 86 8.52 4.34 -2.08
N PRO A 87 9.18 3.79 -3.10
CA PRO A 87 9.41 2.36 -3.20
C PRO A 87 10.45 1.90 -2.17
N GLN A 88 10.33 0.66 -1.68
CA GLN A 88 11.31 0.00 -0.81
C GLN A 88 11.67 0.83 0.44
N MET A 89 10.66 1.41 1.08
CA MET A 89 10.85 2.17 2.32
C MET A 89 10.94 1.22 3.51
N LYS A 90 11.93 1.44 4.39
CA LYS A 90 11.99 0.75 5.67
C LYS A 90 11.03 1.42 6.66
N VAL A 91 10.08 0.65 7.17
CA VAL A 91 9.20 1.01 8.28
C VAL A 91 9.74 0.38 9.56
N THR A 92 9.83 1.16 10.63
CA THR A 92 10.38 0.77 11.92
C THR A 92 9.40 1.14 13.02
N GLY A 93 8.71 0.18 13.62
CA GLY A 93 7.90 0.40 14.82
C GLY A 93 8.31 -0.54 15.94
N GLU A 94 7.60 -0.47 17.06
CA GLU A 94 7.86 -1.33 18.22
C GLU A 94 7.52 -2.79 17.91
N ILE A 95 6.44 -3.00 17.14
CA ILE A 95 5.89 -4.32 16.84
C ILE A 95 6.67 -5.01 15.72
N ASN A 96 7.03 -4.28 14.68
CA ASN A 96 7.75 -4.84 13.53
C ASN A 96 8.68 -3.81 12.89
N THR A 97 9.74 -4.31 12.27
CA THR A 97 10.62 -3.53 11.42
C THR A 97 10.83 -4.29 10.12
N GLY A 98 10.54 -3.66 8.98
CA GLY A 98 10.78 -4.28 7.68
C GLY A 98 10.69 -3.30 6.52
N CYS A 99 11.16 -3.75 5.36
CA CYS A 99 11.04 -3.02 4.11
C CYS A 99 9.70 -3.36 3.46
N VAL A 100 8.92 -2.35 3.11
CA VAL A 100 7.65 -2.50 2.39
C VAL A 100 7.87 -2.15 0.91
N ASP A 101 7.09 -2.74 0.01
CA ASP A 101 7.32 -2.54 -1.42
C ASP A 101 7.06 -1.09 -1.83
N TYR A 102 5.99 -0.48 -1.31
CA TYR A 102 5.69 0.93 -1.50
C TYR A 102 5.09 1.56 -0.25
N THR A 103 5.41 2.82 -0.04
CA THR A 103 4.67 3.73 0.84
C THR A 103 4.10 4.87 0.00
N ILE A 104 2.89 5.30 0.34
CA ILE A 104 2.30 6.54 -0.18
C ILE A 104 2.23 7.49 1.01
N LYS A 105 2.88 8.64 0.84
CA LYS A 105 2.83 9.73 1.79
C LYS A 105 2.02 10.88 1.24
N LYS A 106 1.30 11.56 2.12
CA LYS A 106 0.64 12.81 1.84
C LYS A 106 1.49 13.95 2.39
N ILE A 107 1.77 14.95 1.54
CA ILE A 107 2.37 16.21 1.96
C ILE A 107 1.28 17.01 2.66
N LEU A 108 1.49 17.32 3.95
CA LEU A 108 0.58 18.14 4.74
C LEU A 108 0.98 19.62 4.70
N ASP A 109 2.29 19.89 4.75
CA ASP A 109 2.92 21.19 4.52
C ASP A 109 4.42 21.01 4.15
N ASP A 110 5.17 22.11 4.09
CA ASP A 110 6.59 22.11 3.68
C ASP A 110 7.53 21.30 4.58
N LEU A 111 7.10 20.93 5.80
CA LEU A 111 7.90 20.21 6.79
C LEU A 111 7.36 18.83 7.14
N PHE A 112 6.08 18.55 6.82
CA PHE A 112 5.39 17.34 7.26
C PHE A 112 4.88 16.48 6.10
N GLU A 113 5.28 15.20 6.13
CA GLU A 113 4.76 14.12 5.31
C GLU A 113 4.18 13.05 6.22
N GLU A 114 2.95 12.61 5.93
CA GLU A 114 2.26 11.54 6.66
C GLU A 114 2.16 10.29 5.79
N ILE A 115 2.51 9.11 6.31
CA ILE A 115 2.29 7.84 5.59
C ILE A 115 0.80 7.52 5.63
N ILE A 116 0.14 7.56 4.48
CA ILE A 116 -1.30 7.27 4.36
C ILE A 116 -1.59 5.87 3.80
N CYS A 117 -0.57 5.19 3.23
CA CYS A 117 -0.72 3.85 2.69
C CYS A 117 0.62 3.10 2.67
N ILE A 118 0.53 1.79 2.93
CA ILE A 118 1.62 0.81 2.79
C ILE A 118 1.13 -0.30 1.87
N ILE A 119 1.99 -0.74 0.95
CA ILE A 119 1.67 -1.76 -0.03
C ILE A 119 2.78 -2.82 -0.04
N GLU A 120 2.41 -4.07 0.18
CA GLU A 120 3.23 -5.25 -0.13
C GLU A 120 2.67 -6.01 -1.34
N GLY A 121 3.53 -6.29 -2.31
CA GLY A 121 3.23 -6.93 -3.59
C GLY A 121 3.12 -8.46 -3.52
N LYS A 122 2.53 -9.01 -2.45
CA LYS A 122 2.39 -10.46 -2.27
C LYS A 122 1.22 -11.03 -3.09
N GLN A 123 1.53 -11.70 -4.19
CA GLN A 123 0.54 -12.30 -5.07
C GLN A 123 0.06 -13.70 -4.61
N ASN A 124 0.99 -14.64 -4.42
CA ASN A 124 0.67 -16.05 -4.21
C ASN A 124 0.38 -16.42 -2.74
N GLN A 125 0.60 -15.46 -1.82
CA GLN A 125 0.40 -15.64 -0.39
C GLN A 125 -0.41 -14.47 0.19
N VAL A 126 -1.60 -14.24 -0.36
CA VAL A 126 -2.47 -13.11 -0.02
C VAL A 126 -2.68 -12.97 1.50
N THR A 127 -2.94 -14.07 2.20
CA THR A 127 -3.08 -14.12 3.66
C THR A 127 -1.83 -13.59 4.38
N MET A 128 -0.64 -14.00 3.93
CA MET A 128 0.62 -13.51 4.50
C MET A 128 0.84 -12.03 4.18
N GLY A 129 0.57 -11.61 2.95
CA GLY A 129 0.65 -10.21 2.55
C GLY A 129 -0.26 -9.31 3.39
N ILE A 130 -1.49 -9.75 3.67
CA ILE A 130 -2.40 -9.04 4.57
C ILE A 130 -1.81 -8.96 5.99
N CYS A 131 -1.28 -10.07 6.54
CA CYS A 131 -0.65 -10.03 7.87
C CYS A 131 0.48 -9.01 7.93
N GLN A 132 1.36 -9.04 6.92
CA GLN A 132 2.52 -8.17 6.87
C GLN A 132 2.10 -6.70 6.74
N ASN A 133 1.13 -6.40 5.87
CA ASN A 133 0.54 -5.07 5.75
C ASN A 133 -0.03 -4.58 7.10
N LEU A 134 -0.80 -5.41 7.82
CA LEU A 134 -1.39 -5.01 9.11
C LEU A 134 -0.30 -4.68 10.14
N LEU A 135 0.73 -5.52 10.26
CA LEU A 135 1.83 -5.28 11.20
C LEU A 135 2.66 -4.05 10.84
N GLN A 136 2.91 -3.84 9.54
CA GLN A 136 3.67 -2.68 9.05
C GLN A 136 2.88 -1.38 9.19
N CYS A 137 1.58 -1.39 8.91
CA CYS A 137 0.71 -0.24 9.14
C CYS A 137 0.72 0.17 10.62
N ARG A 138 0.60 -0.80 11.54
CA ARG A 138 0.69 -0.53 12.98
C ARG A 138 2.05 0.07 13.36
N SER A 139 3.12 -0.54 12.86
CA SER A 139 4.49 -0.07 13.11
C SER A 139 4.74 1.34 12.56
N ALA A 140 4.10 1.73 11.46
CA ALA A 140 4.18 3.09 10.95
C ALA A 140 3.45 4.11 11.84
N CYS A 141 2.33 3.72 12.46
CA CYS A 141 1.62 4.58 13.41
C CYS A 141 2.48 4.89 14.66
N ASP A 142 3.25 3.91 15.15
CA ASP A 142 4.17 4.12 16.29
C ASP A 142 5.22 5.21 15.99
N VAL A 143 5.64 5.34 14.73
CA VAL A 143 6.62 6.36 14.30
C VAL A 143 6.02 7.76 14.31
N ASP A 144 4.73 7.88 13.97
CA ASP A 144 4.06 9.17 13.94
C ASP A 144 3.68 9.64 15.35
N GLU A 145 3.35 8.76 16.30
CA GLU A 145 3.12 9.14 17.70
C GLU A 145 4.37 9.76 18.37
N LEU A 146 5.56 9.23 18.09
CA LEU A 146 6.84 9.78 18.61
C LEU A 146 7.22 11.14 18.02
N ARG A 147 6.59 11.58 16.92
CA ARG A 147 6.84 12.90 16.31
C ARG A 147 6.01 14.02 16.94
N TYR A 148 4.99 13.70 17.74
CA TYR A 148 4.10 14.66 18.38
C TYR A 148 4.29 14.76 19.91
N THR A 149 5.29 14.07 20.48
CA THR A 149 5.77 14.23 21.87
C THR A 149 7.09 14.96 21.94
#